data_AF-A0A0N1NM25-F1
#
_entry.id   AF-A0A0N1NM25-F1
#
_cell.length_a   1.000
_cell.length_b   1.000
_cell.length_c   1.000
_cell.angle_alpha   90.00
_cell.angle_beta   90.00
_cell.angle_gamma   90.00
#
_symmetry.space_group_name_H-M   'P 1'
#
loop_
_entity.id
_entity.type
_entity.pdbx_description
1 polymer ?
#
loop_
_entity_poly.entity_id
_entity_poly.type
_entity_poly.pdbx_seq_one_letter_code
_entity_poly.pdbx_strand_id
1 'polypeptide(L)' 'MIRGKYTGTAYTLFDVLDFLHRAGLPAEDRVVDDPELIEWRGGGPYDWDNTA' A
#
# COMPACT_ATOMS: atom_id res chain seq x y z
N MET A 1 6.07 3.87 -3.14
CA MET A 1 6.80 3.58 -4.40
C MET A 1 6.68 2.10 -4.68
N ILE A 2 6.62 1.69 -5.94
CA ILE A 2 6.64 0.28 -6.32
C ILE A 2 7.89 0.04 -7.14
N ARG A 3 8.75 -0.89 -6.69
CA ARG A 3 10.06 -1.18 -7.32
C ARG A 3 10.89 0.09 -7.60
N GLY A 4 10.88 1.03 -6.65
CA GLY A 4 11.62 2.31 -6.76
C GLY A 4 10.96 3.39 -7.62
N LYS A 5 9.76 3.17 -8.18
CA LYS A 5 9.03 4.17 -8.97
C LYS A 5 7.89 4.81 -8.18
N TYR A 6 7.77 6.14 -8.27
CA TYR A 6 6.61 6.86 -7.75
C TYR A 6 5.37 6.52 -8.60
N THR A 7 4.31 6.04 -7.95
CA THR A 7 3.07 5.56 -8.60
C THR A 7 1.87 6.47 -8.31
N GLY A 8 1.91 7.23 -7.22
CA GLY A 8 0.84 8.13 -6.79
C GLY A 8 0.81 8.27 -5.26
N THR A 9 -0.24 8.94 -4.77
CA THR A 9 -0.57 9.06 -3.35
C THR A 9 -1.84 8.27 -3.07
N ALA A 10 -1.79 7.36 -2.08
CA ALA A 10 -2.94 6.62 -1.60
C ALA A 10 -3.57 7.35 -0.42
N TYR A 11 -4.90 7.34 -0.33
CA TYR A 11 -5.65 7.92 0.79
C TYR A 11 -6.34 6.85 1.64
N THR A 12 -6.45 5.64 1.10
CA THR A 12 -7.02 4.47 1.77
C THR A 12 -6.19 3.23 1.48
N LEU A 13 -6.40 2.17 2.28
CA LEU A 13 -5.81 0.86 2.01
C LEU A 13 -6.19 0.33 0.62
N PHE A 14 -7.43 0.61 0.19
CA PHE A 14 -7.92 0.18 -1.11
C PHE A 14 -7.13 0.80 -2.27
N ASP A 15 -6.71 2.06 -2.15
CA ASP A 15 -5.87 2.70 -3.16
C ASP A 15 -4.50 2.01 -3.29
N VAL A 16 -3.96 1.51 -2.18
CA VAL A 16 -2.70 0.74 -2.18
C VAL A 16 -2.88 -0.57 -2.93
N LEU A 17 -3.97 -1.29 -2.66
CA LEU A 17 -4.29 -2.54 -3.37
C LEU A 17 -4.47 -2.29 -4.88
N ASP A 18 -5.12 -1.19 -5.27
CA ASP A 18 -5.27 -0.81 -6.68
C ASP A 18 -3.90 -0.52 -7.33
N PHE A 19 -2.98 0.16 -6.62
CA PHE A 19 -1.62 0.38 -7.13
C PHE A 19 -0.83 -0.92 -7.30
N LEU A 20 -0.94 -1.86 -6.35
CA LEU A 20 -0.32 -3.18 -6.47
C LEU A 20 -0.88 -3.95 -7.67
N HIS A 21 -2.21 -3.97 -7.81
CA HIS A 21 -2.89 -4.63 -8.91
C HIS A 21 -2.45 -4.08 -10.27
N ARG A 22 -2.41 -2.75 -10.43
CA ARG A 22 -1.95 -2.08 -11.66
C ARG A 22 -0.48 -2.33 -11.96
N ALA A 23 0.34 -2.59 -10.95
CA ALA A 23 1.74 -2.96 -11.11
C ALA A 23 1.95 -4.45 -11.41
N GLY A 24 0.87 -5.24 -11.48
CA GLY A 24 0.93 -6.70 -11.67
C GLY A 24 1.43 -7.45 -10.43
N LEU A 25 1.28 -6.84 -9.25
CA LEU A 25 1.64 -7.44 -7.96
C LEU A 25 0.40 -8.05 -7.28
N PRO A 26 0.59 -9.02 -6.39
CA PRO A 26 -0.48 -9.53 -5.53
C PRO A 26 -1.12 -8.39 -4.74
N ALA A 27 -2.45 -8.28 -4.79
CA ALA A 27 -3.23 -7.20 -4.19
C ALA A 27 -4.26 -7.75 -3.19
N GLU A 28 -3.89 -8.82 -2.48
CA GLU A 28 -4.71 -9.43 -1.45
C GLU A 28 -4.48 -8.73 -0.11
N ASP A 29 -5.50 -8.60 0.73
CA ASP A 29 -5.37 -7.95 2.05
C ASP A 29 -4.24 -8.55 2.90
N ARG A 30 -3.98 -9.86 2.79
CA ARG A 30 -2.91 -10.51 3.55
C ARG A 30 -1.50 -10.05 3.14
N VAL A 31 -1.34 -9.52 1.93
CA VAL A 31 -0.05 -9.02 1.42
C VAL A 31 0.35 -7.70 2.08
N VAL A 32 -0.62 -6.88 2.50
CA VAL A 32 -0.31 -5.57 3.11
C VAL A 32 0.27 -5.67 4.50
N ASP A 33 0.02 -6.79 5.18
CA ASP A 33 0.56 -7.14 6.49
C ASP A 33 1.92 -7.81 6.42
N ASP A 34 2.38 -8.22 5.24
CA ASP A 34 3.65 -8.93 5.07
C ASP A 34 4.82 -7.94 4.95
N PRO A 35 5.68 -7.82 5.99
CA PRO A 35 6.80 -6.89 5.98
C PRO A 35 7.91 -7.28 4.99
N GLU A 36 7.93 -8.53 4.49
CA GLU A 36 8.85 -8.94 3.43
C GLU A 36 8.41 -8.42 2.06
N LEU A 37 7.12 -8.11 1.90
CA LEU A 37 6.54 -7.62 0.64
C LEU A 37 6.33 -6.11 0.64
N ILE A 38 5.94 -5.52 1.78
CA ILE A 38 5.67 -4.10 1.91
C ILE A 38 6.44 -3.50 3.08
N GLU A 39 7.30 -2.53 2.76
CA GLU A 39 7.89 -1.66 3.77
C GLU A 39 7.05 -0.39 3.91
N TRP A 40 6.35 -0.27 5.04
CA TRP A 40 5.65 0.95 5.43
C TRP A 40 6.61 1.96 6.07
N ARG A 41 6.50 3.24 5.70
CA ARG A 41 7.33 4.33 6.23
C ARG A 41 6.44 5.30 7.02
N GLY A 42 6.67 5.43 8.32
CA GLY A 42 5.87 6.28 9.20
C GLY A 42 4.79 5.50 9.96
N GLY A 43 3.62 5.33 9.35
CA GLY A 43 2.50 4.54 9.87
C GLY A 43 2.35 3.17 9.17
N GLY A 44 1.54 2.27 9.72
CA GLY A 44 1.28 0.92 9.19
C GLY A 44 0.12 0.83 8.20
N PRO A 45 -0.20 -0.38 7.68
CA PRO A 45 -1.28 -0.59 6.69
C PRO A 45 -2.68 -0.19 7.17
N TYR A 46 -2.87 0.05 8.46
CA TYR A 46 -4.13 0.48 9.06
C TYR A 46 -4.06 1.87 9.68
N ASP A 47 -2.93 2.55 9.53
CA ASP A 47 -2.65 3.84 10.15
C ASP A 47 -2.87 4.96 9.13
N TRP A 48 -4.13 5.12 8.75
CA TRP A 48 -4.62 6.18 7.89
C TRP A 48 -5.20 7.24 8.80
N ASP A 49 -4.67 8.47 8.76
CA ASP A 49 -5.23 9.60 9.51
C ASP A 49 -6.70 9.78 9.11
N ASN A 50 -7.60 9.19 9.89
CA ASN A 50 -9.05 9.34 9.73
C ASN A 50 -9.42 10.73 10.27
N THR A 51 -8.97 11.76 9.57
CA THR A 51 -9.48 13.11 9.75
C THR A 51 -10.87 13.14 9.13
N ALA A 52 -11.86 12.88 9.99
CA ALA A 52 -13.26 13.22 9.74
C ALA A 52 -13.44 14.73 9.55
#